data_AF-A0ABD2W8N6-F1
#
_entry.id   AF-A0ABD2W8N6-F1
#
_cell.length_a   1.000
_cell.length_b   1.000
_cell.length_c   1.000
_cell.angle_alpha   90.00
_cell.angle_beta   90.00
_cell.angle_gamma   90.00
#
_symmetry.space_group_name_H-M   'P 1'
#
loop_
_entity.id
_entity.type
_entity.pdbx_description
1 polymer ?
#
loop_
_entity_poly.entity_id
_entity_poly.type
_entity_poly.pdbx_seq_one_letter_code
_entity_poly.pdbx_strand_id
1 'polypeptide(L)'
;MTSLDLRQQKLEQQRQLIALKQKQKRQTGAGGMVQASNISSAQRNSRSAAWQHEVHGYDGTLQYNMFPGTPDSSTLPENRTMESELMTDMSTEGIFYDGADEESSPVIQSPTETLACASPLRVAPSDGPLTVINRDNHSPELEGNVEGNLEQFVLQPANKKMHYKCRITRDRKGMDRGFYPTYFLHLERDYGKKIFLLAGRKRKRSKTSNYLISTDPTDLSRGGEAFIGKLRSNLLGTQFTIYDSGYSQLKDDKREERRSHPRQELAAVVYETNVLGFKGPRKMTVIIPGMTPDERRVEICPRDESETLLERWKAKNMDNLIELHNKTPVWNDDTQSYVLNFHGRVTQASVKNFQVVHETDVDYVVMQFGRVAEDVFTMDYRFPLCALQAFAIALSSFDSKLACE
;
A
#
# COMPACT_ATOMS: atom_id res chain seq x y z
N MET A 1 14.46 -60.47 -29.15
CA MET A 1 14.12 -59.27 -28.37
C MET A 1 13.65 -59.74 -27.00
N THR A 2 14.47 -59.56 -25.97
CA THR A 2 14.24 -60.10 -24.61
C THR A 2 13.44 -59.11 -23.76
N SER A 3 12.80 -59.58 -22.69
CA SER A 3 11.90 -58.76 -21.86
C SER A 3 12.57 -57.55 -21.17
N LEU A 4 13.90 -57.58 -21.01
CA LEU A 4 14.71 -56.45 -20.55
C LEU A 4 14.60 -55.24 -21.48
N ASP A 5 14.63 -55.48 -22.79
CA ASP A 5 14.62 -54.47 -23.86
C ASP A 5 13.30 -53.67 -23.83
N LEU A 6 12.16 -54.37 -23.71
CA LEU A 6 10.83 -53.76 -23.61
C LEU A 6 10.65 -52.96 -22.30
N ARG A 7 11.27 -53.39 -21.20
CA ARG A 7 11.24 -52.66 -19.92
C ARG A 7 12.07 -51.38 -20.00
N GLN A 8 13.21 -51.44 -20.69
CA GLN A 8 14.10 -50.29 -20.92
C GLN A 8 13.42 -49.25 -21.83
N GLN A 9 12.78 -49.70 -22.92
CA GLN A 9 11.97 -48.85 -23.80
C GLN A 9 10.83 -48.13 -23.06
N LYS A 10 10.11 -48.82 -22.16
CA LYS A 10 9.05 -48.19 -21.33
C LYS A 10 9.60 -47.16 -20.36
N LEU A 11 10.77 -47.41 -19.75
CA LEU A 11 11.45 -46.46 -18.88
C LEU A 11 11.92 -45.21 -19.65
N GLU A 12 12.39 -45.38 -20.89
CA GLU A 12 12.75 -44.27 -21.77
C GLU A 12 11.54 -43.44 -22.21
N GLN A 13 10.44 -44.08 -22.64
CA GLN A 13 9.19 -43.38 -22.91
C GLN A 13 8.70 -42.61 -21.68
N GLN A 14 8.74 -43.20 -20.49
CA GLN A 14 8.32 -42.52 -19.27
C GLN A 14 9.23 -41.34 -18.91
N ARG A 15 10.56 -41.47 -19.09
CA ARG A 15 11.52 -40.35 -18.94
C ARG A 15 11.26 -39.24 -19.95
N GLN A 16 10.99 -39.56 -21.21
CA GLN A 16 10.66 -38.57 -22.24
C GLN A 16 9.33 -37.86 -21.93
N LEU A 17 8.32 -38.57 -21.44
CA LEU A 17 7.02 -37.99 -21.04
C LEU A 17 7.15 -37.04 -19.83
N ILE A 18 7.99 -37.40 -18.85
CA ILE A 18 8.33 -36.53 -17.70
C ILE A 18 9.10 -35.30 -18.18
N ALA A 19 10.08 -35.47 -19.06
CA ALA A 19 10.84 -34.35 -19.65
C ALA A 19 9.93 -33.40 -20.45
N LEU A 20 8.97 -33.93 -21.21
CA LEU A 20 7.94 -33.16 -21.91
C LEU A 20 7.05 -32.38 -20.93
N LYS A 21 6.52 -33.02 -19.87
CA LYS A 21 5.76 -32.31 -18.82
C LYS A 21 6.59 -31.23 -18.12
N GLN A 22 7.87 -31.48 -17.85
CA GLN A 22 8.77 -30.47 -17.25
C GLN A 22 9.07 -29.32 -18.22
N LYS A 23 9.23 -29.59 -19.53
CA LYS A 23 9.41 -28.57 -20.56
C LYS A 23 8.14 -27.73 -20.77
N GLN A 24 6.97 -28.38 -20.76
CA GLN A 24 5.66 -27.71 -20.81
C GLN A 24 5.42 -26.83 -19.58
N LYS A 25 5.77 -27.30 -18.37
CA LYS A 25 5.75 -26.51 -17.12
C LYS A 25 6.73 -25.32 -17.13
N ARG A 26 7.77 -25.34 -17.99
CA ARG A 26 8.68 -24.20 -18.22
C ARG A 26 8.19 -23.25 -19.32
N GLN A 27 7.31 -23.70 -20.22
CA GLN A 27 6.81 -22.92 -21.35
C GLN A 27 5.43 -22.29 -21.12
N THR A 28 4.61 -22.84 -20.23
CA THR A 28 3.23 -22.36 -19.97
C THR A 28 3.12 -21.16 -19.02
N GLY A 29 4.23 -20.64 -18.51
CA GLY A 29 4.26 -19.47 -17.62
C GLY A 29 3.52 -19.68 -16.30
N ALA A 30 3.28 -18.66 -15.48
CA ALA A 30 4.05 -17.43 -15.30
C ALA A 30 4.21 -17.21 -13.77
N GLY A 31 4.93 -16.17 -13.32
CA GLY A 31 5.15 -15.91 -11.89
C GLY A 31 3.84 -15.86 -11.08
N GLY A 32 3.89 -16.25 -9.80
CA GLY A 32 2.73 -16.52 -8.94
C GLY A 32 1.78 -15.35 -8.72
N MET A 33 0.97 -15.04 -9.73
CA MET A 33 -0.09 -14.05 -9.71
C MET A 33 -1.35 -14.69 -9.11
N VAL A 34 -1.72 -14.25 -7.91
CA VAL A 34 -3.01 -14.59 -7.31
C VAL A 34 -4.11 -14.00 -8.19
N GLN A 35 -4.97 -14.87 -8.73
CA GLN A 35 -6.14 -14.42 -9.48
C GLN A 35 -7.27 -14.05 -8.51
N ALA A 36 -8.03 -13.02 -8.85
CA ALA A 36 -9.27 -12.70 -8.14
C ALA A 36 -10.39 -13.52 -8.78
N SER A 37 -11.11 -14.32 -7.98
CA SER A 37 -12.24 -15.10 -8.47
C SER A 37 -13.50 -14.24 -8.60
N ASN A 38 -14.10 -14.25 -9.79
CA ASN A 38 -15.43 -13.69 -10.03
C ASN A 38 -16.46 -14.83 -10.00
N ILE A 39 -17.06 -15.10 -8.84
CA ILE A 39 -18.24 -15.97 -8.77
C ILE A 39 -19.44 -15.14 -9.26
N SER A 40 -19.73 -15.23 -10.55
CA SER A 40 -20.96 -14.67 -11.11
C SER A 40 -22.13 -15.63 -10.88
N SER A 41 -23.18 -15.15 -10.23
CA SER A 41 -24.46 -15.86 -10.17
C SER A 41 -25.06 -15.93 -11.57
N ALA A 42 -25.23 -17.14 -12.08
CA ALA A 42 -25.73 -17.36 -13.43
C ALA A 42 -27.25 -17.13 -13.53
N GLN A 43 -27.67 -16.14 -14.33
CA GLN A 43 -29.00 -16.13 -14.95
C GLN A 43 -28.90 -15.75 -16.44
N ARG A 44 -29.84 -16.28 -17.22
CA ARG A 44 -29.68 -16.55 -18.66
C ARG A 44 -30.28 -15.47 -19.57
N ASN A 45 -29.60 -15.25 -20.71
CA ASN A 45 -30.10 -14.89 -22.04
C ASN A 45 -31.39 -14.06 -22.20
N SER A 46 -31.28 -12.97 -22.96
CA SER A 46 -31.88 -12.95 -24.30
C SER A 46 -31.09 -12.05 -25.27
N ARG A 47 -31.21 -12.32 -26.58
CA ARG A 47 -30.64 -11.51 -27.66
C ARG A 47 -31.74 -10.64 -28.27
N SER A 48 -31.42 -9.41 -28.67
CA SER A 48 -31.91 -8.85 -29.93
C SER A 48 -31.02 -7.68 -30.37
N ALA A 49 -30.98 -7.41 -31.67
CA ALA A 49 -30.25 -6.32 -32.28
C ALA A 49 -31.12 -5.71 -33.38
N ALA A 50 -31.23 -4.37 -33.45
CA ALA A 50 -31.48 -3.60 -34.68
C ALA A 50 -31.50 -2.08 -34.45
N TRP A 51 -30.52 -1.39 -35.04
CA TRP A 51 -30.62 -0.22 -35.95
C TRP A 51 -31.38 1.10 -35.62
N GLN A 52 -30.73 2.19 -36.06
CA GLN A 52 -31.25 3.53 -36.44
C GLN A 52 -31.64 4.51 -35.30
N HIS A 53 -31.47 5.85 -35.42
CA HIS A 53 -31.10 6.69 -36.57
C HIS A 53 -30.17 7.88 -36.18
N GLU A 54 -29.46 8.46 -37.15
CA GLU A 54 -28.54 9.60 -37.01
C GLU A 54 -29.22 10.98 -36.91
N VAL A 55 -28.49 11.99 -36.39
CA VAL A 55 -28.45 13.35 -36.99
C VAL A 55 -27.08 14.02 -36.78
N HIS A 56 -26.61 14.74 -37.81
CA HIS A 56 -25.39 15.58 -37.83
C HIS A 56 -25.67 16.91 -37.07
N GLY A 57 -24.73 17.78 -36.69
CA GLY A 57 -23.29 17.94 -36.95
C GLY A 57 -22.99 19.40 -37.32
N TYR A 58 -21.96 20.04 -36.73
CA TYR A 58 -21.38 21.28 -37.26
C TYR A 58 -19.93 21.49 -36.79
N ASP A 59 -19.11 22.07 -37.67
CA ASP A 59 -17.69 22.35 -37.53
C ASP A 59 -17.47 23.87 -37.69
N GLY A 60 -16.55 24.49 -36.93
CA GLY A 60 -16.43 25.95 -36.87
C GLY A 60 -15.14 26.44 -36.24
N THR A 61 -14.37 27.21 -37.01
CA THR A 61 -13.00 27.66 -36.69
C THR A 61 -12.92 29.05 -36.06
N LEU A 62 -11.87 29.25 -35.25
CA LEU A 62 -11.16 30.48 -34.88
C LEU A 62 -11.71 31.85 -35.37
N GLN A 63 -11.82 32.82 -34.44
CA GLN A 63 -11.04 34.08 -34.51
C GLN A 63 -11.09 34.92 -33.22
N TYR A 64 -10.01 35.66 -32.94
CA TYR A 64 -9.91 36.68 -31.91
C TYR A 64 -10.63 37.97 -32.31
N ASN A 65 -11.07 38.78 -31.34
CA ASN A 65 -11.08 40.23 -31.53
C ASN A 65 -10.91 40.99 -30.21
N MET A 66 -10.04 41.99 -30.23
CA MET A 66 -9.78 42.92 -29.11
C MET A 66 -10.64 44.19 -29.27
N PHE A 67 -10.93 44.88 -28.16
CA PHE A 67 -11.26 46.32 -28.19
C PHE A 67 -10.50 47.07 -27.05
N PRO A 68 -10.21 48.38 -27.22
CA PRO A 68 -9.08 49.04 -26.54
C PRO A 68 -9.47 50.03 -25.42
N GLY A 69 -8.49 50.46 -24.62
CA GLY A 69 -8.65 51.57 -23.67
C GLY A 69 -7.38 51.94 -22.87
N THR A 70 -6.63 52.94 -23.34
CA THR A 70 -5.52 53.69 -22.70
C THR A 70 -5.60 55.16 -23.21
N PRO A 71 -4.96 56.22 -22.63
CA PRO A 71 -3.64 56.33 -21.98
C PRO A 71 -3.74 56.69 -20.48
N ASP A 72 -2.80 57.29 -19.72
CA ASP A 72 -1.50 57.96 -19.94
C ASP A 72 -0.67 57.89 -18.61
N SER A 73 0.64 58.17 -18.47
CA SER A 73 1.70 58.57 -19.40
C SER A 73 3.13 58.24 -18.87
N SER A 74 4.16 58.58 -19.67
CA SER A 74 5.54 59.09 -19.38
C SER A 74 6.27 58.77 -18.04
N THR A 75 7.57 58.45 -17.96
CA THR A 75 8.75 58.77 -18.82
C THR A 75 9.90 57.74 -18.69
N LEU A 76 10.66 57.52 -19.79
CA LEU A 76 12.04 56.97 -19.80
C LEU A 76 13.09 58.12 -19.81
N PRO A 77 14.40 57.83 -19.66
CA PRO A 77 15.28 57.60 -20.83
C PRO A 77 16.13 56.30 -20.69
N GLU A 78 16.47 55.54 -21.75
CA GLU A 78 17.35 55.83 -22.91
C GLU A 78 18.84 56.07 -22.55
N ASN A 79 19.87 55.54 -23.26
CA ASN A 79 19.96 54.62 -24.42
C ASN A 79 21.43 54.09 -24.58
N ARG A 80 21.67 53.11 -25.49
CA ARG A 80 22.94 52.70 -26.19
C ARG A 80 23.56 51.29 -25.92
N THR A 81 23.44 50.44 -26.96
CA THR A 81 24.51 49.75 -27.74
C THR A 81 25.98 49.88 -27.29
N MET A 82 26.89 48.90 -27.43
CA MET A 82 26.98 47.80 -28.43
C MET A 82 27.98 46.68 -28.01
N GLU A 83 27.90 45.52 -28.69
CA GLU A 83 28.95 44.50 -28.96
C GLU A 83 29.62 43.65 -27.84
N SER A 84 29.30 42.34 -27.89
CA SER A 84 30.19 41.16 -27.81
C SER A 84 31.42 41.13 -26.89
N GLU A 85 31.37 40.28 -25.86
CA GLU A 85 32.38 39.21 -25.69
C GLU A 85 31.85 38.03 -24.85
N LEU A 86 32.43 36.84 -25.04
CA LEU A 86 32.12 35.64 -24.26
C LEU A 86 32.54 35.82 -22.79
N MET A 87 31.70 35.37 -21.85
CA MET A 87 32.11 34.53 -20.70
C MET A 87 30.85 33.97 -20.00
N THR A 88 31.00 32.75 -19.47
CA THR A 88 29.91 31.96 -18.87
C THR A 88 29.63 32.38 -17.43
N ASP A 89 28.39 32.74 -17.10
CA ASP A 89 27.84 32.40 -15.77
C ASP A 89 26.31 32.28 -15.81
N MET A 90 25.74 31.42 -14.97
CA MET A 90 24.33 31.01 -14.99
C MET A 90 23.66 31.26 -13.63
N SER A 91 23.23 32.50 -13.39
CA SER A 91 22.49 32.88 -12.19
C SER A 91 20.98 32.69 -12.35
N THR A 92 20.48 31.54 -11.89
CA THR A 92 19.04 31.29 -11.72
C THR A 92 18.65 31.47 -10.25
N GLU A 93 18.30 32.70 -9.86
CA GLU A 93 17.65 32.93 -8.57
C GLU A 93 16.18 32.50 -8.62
N GLY A 94 15.71 31.82 -7.57
CA GLY A 94 14.34 31.28 -7.51
C GLY A 94 14.20 29.84 -6.99
N ILE A 95 15.10 29.39 -6.11
CA ILE A 95 15.00 28.06 -5.48
C ILE A 95 14.34 28.17 -4.10
N PHE A 96 13.10 27.69 -4.00
CA PHE A 96 12.51 27.31 -2.72
C PHE A 96 13.35 26.17 -2.11
N TYR A 97 13.95 26.42 -0.94
CA TYR A 97 14.69 25.42 -0.17
C TYR A 97 13.71 24.39 0.44
N ASP A 98 13.45 23.27 -0.24
CA ASP A 98 12.96 22.05 0.41
C ASP A 98 14.12 21.44 1.22
N GLY A 99 13.98 21.45 2.55
CA GLY A 99 15.01 21.01 3.47
C GLY A 99 15.41 19.55 3.24
N ALA A 100 16.69 19.32 2.97
CA ALA A 100 17.23 17.97 2.81
C ALA A 100 17.13 17.20 4.13
N ASP A 101 16.36 16.12 4.14
CA ASP A 101 16.15 15.31 5.33
C ASP A 101 17.35 14.39 5.61
N GLU A 102 18.15 14.78 6.61
CA GLU A 102 19.23 14.00 7.24
C GLU A 102 18.78 12.63 7.79
N GLU A 103 17.48 12.30 7.72
CA GLU A 103 16.94 10.95 7.99
C GLU A 103 17.33 9.90 6.92
N SER A 104 18.11 10.29 5.90
CA SER A 104 18.49 9.45 4.77
C SER A 104 19.74 8.57 4.98
N SER A 105 20.23 8.34 6.19
CA SER A 105 21.42 7.48 6.40
C SER A 105 21.07 6.02 6.73
N PRO A 106 21.74 5.03 6.10
CA PRO A 106 21.43 3.61 6.29
C PRO A 106 22.03 3.06 7.59
N VAL A 107 21.30 2.17 8.26
CA VAL A 107 21.82 1.33 9.34
C VAL A 107 22.26 0.00 8.73
N ILE A 108 23.51 -0.38 8.96
CA ILE A 108 24.06 -1.70 8.60
C ILE A 108 24.31 -2.44 9.90
N GLN A 109 23.66 -3.59 10.08
CA GLN A 109 23.94 -4.52 11.19
C GLN A 109 24.20 -5.91 10.62
N SER A 110 25.35 -6.47 10.96
CA SER A 110 25.74 -7.86 10.71
C SER A 110 25.21 -8.77 11.83
N PRO A 111 24.83 -10.03 11.53
CA PRO A 111 24.34 -10.94 12.56
C PRO A 111 25.46 -11.35 13.52
N THR A 112 25.14 -11.55 14.79
CA THR A 112 26.00 -12.24 15.77
C THR A 112 25.19 -13.33 16.44
N GLU A 113 25.72 -14.55 16.38
CA GLU A 113 25.10 -15.74 16.94
C GLU A 113 25.31 -15.77 18.47
N THR A 114 24.28 -16.14 19.24
CA THR A 114 24.45 -16.78 20.56
C THR A 114 23.32 -17.79 20.79
N LEU A 115 23.66 -18.88 21.49
CA LEU A 115 22.78 -20.03 21.72
C LEU A 115 22.50 -20.22 23.22
N ALA A 116 21.25 -20.63 23.49
CA ALA A 116 20.80 -21.48 24.60
C ALA A 116 21.07 -21.10 26.07
N CYS A 117 19.97 -20.95 26.82
CA CYS A 117 19.82 -21.61 28.13
C CYS A 117 18.36 -22.02 28.36
N ALA A 118 18.10 -22.93 29.30
CA ALA A 118 16.88 -23.77 29.30
C ALA A 118 15.96 -23.60 30.51
N SER A 119 14.63 -23.68 30.27
CA SER A 119 13.56 -24.32 31.09
C SER A 119 13.33 -23.86 32.56
N PRO A 120 12.13 -24.08 33.18
CA PRO A 120 11.05 -24.99 32.77
C PRO A 120 9.61 -24.43 32.77
N LEU A 121 8.69 -25.25 32.24
CA LEU A 121 7.23 -25.09 32.25
C LEU A 121 6.63 -25.18 33.67
N ARG A 122 5.50 -24.48 33.90
CA ARG A 122 4.35 -25.00 34.68
C ARG A 122 3.04 -24.27 34.33
N VAL A 123 1.93 -25.00 34.48
CA VAL A 123 0.58 -24.69 33.97
C VAL A 123 -0.37 -24.37 35.12
N ALA A 124 -1.40 -23.54 34.88
CA ALA A 124 -2.68 -23.63 35.59
C ALA A 124 -3.85 -23.21 34.66
N PRO A 125 -4.92 -24.01 34.52
CA PRO A 125 -6.13 -23.65 33.79
C PRO A 125 -7.20 -23.05 34.73
N SER A 126 -8.20 -22.38 34.16
CA SER A 126 -9.46 -22.11 34.85
C SER A 126 -10.65 -22.38 33.93
N ASP A 127 -11.37 -23.48 34.19
CA ASP A 127 -12.62 -23.79 33.51
C ASP A 127 -13.69 -22.73 33.78
N GLY A 128 -14.40 -22.32 32.73
CA GLY A 128 -15.59 -21.47 32.77
C GLY A 128 -16.59 -21.92 31.70
N PRO A 129 -17.92 -21.79 31.91
CA PRO A 129 -18.87 -22.65 31.22
C PRO A 129 -18.95 -22.41 29.70
N LEU A 130 -18.93 -23.51 28.94
CA LEU A 130 -19.23 -23.55 27.51
C LEU A 130 -20.63 -22.98 27.24
N THR A 131 -20.69 -21.71 26.85
CA THR A 131 -21.91 -21.14 26.29
C THR A 131 -21.92 -21.48 24.81
N VAL A 132 -22.83 -22.35 24.39
CA VAL A 132 -23.02 -22.71 22.97
C VAL A 132 -23.58 -21.50 22.23
N ILE A 133 -22.69 -20.67 21.68
CA ILE A 133 -23.09 -19.53 20.84
C ILE A 133 -23.48 -20.07 19.46
N ASN A 134 -24.77 -19.93 19.16
CA ASN A 134 -25.39 -20.31 17.90
C ASN A 134 -24.69 -19.59 16.73
N ARG A 135 -24.06 -20.33 15.80
CA ARG A 135 -23.31 -19.78 14.66
C ARG A 135 -24.23 -19.37 13.49
N ASP A 136 -25.20 -18.50 13.76
CA ASP A 136 -26.03 -17.84 12.75
C ASP A 136 -26.15 -16.35 13.08
N ASN A 137 -25.11 -15.59 12.73
CA ASN A 137 -25.07 -14.14 12.99
C ASN A 137 -24.37 -13.37 11.86
N HIS A 138 -24.74 -13.66 10.61
CA HIS A 138 -24.48 -12.76 9.48
C HIS A 138 -25.38 -11.52 9.57
N SER A 139 -25.16 -10.66 10.57
CA SER A 139 -25.62 -9.28 10.50
C SER A 139 -24.98 -8.63 9.27
N PRO A 140 -25.74 -7.94 8.40
CA PRO A 140 -25.16 -7.30 7.22
C PRO A 140 -24.08 -6.30 7.64
N GLU A 141 -22.88 -6.43 7.07
CA GLU A 141 -21.78 -5.49 7.33
C GLU A 141 -22.18 -4.11 6.82
N LEU A 142 -22.16 -3.13 7.72
CA LEU A 142 -22.58 -1.76 7.42
C LEU A 142 -21.45 -0.99 6.73
N GLU A 143 -21.77 -0.17 5.74
CA GLU A 143 -20.78 0.66 5.08
C GLU A 143 -20.48 1.92 5.90
N GLY A 144 -19.21 2.13 6.25
CA GLY A 144 -18.79 3.27 7.08
C GLY A 144 -18.84 4.61 6.35
N ASN A 145 -19.00 5.71 7.10
CA ASN A 145 -18.95 7.07 6.58
C ASN A 145 -17.84 7.93 7.21
N VAL A 146 -17.47 9.03 6.52
CA VAL A 146 -16.66 10.09 7.13
C VAL A 146 -17.53 10.80 8.15
N GLU A 147 -17.04 10.90 9.38
CA GLU A 147 -17.70 11.54 10.49
C GLU A 147 -16.72 12.57 11.10
N GLY A 148 -17.18 13.78 11.38
CA GLY A 148 -16.35 14.83 11.97
C GLY A 148 -15.30 15.44 11.02
N ASN A 149 -14.16 15.83 11.59
CA ASN A 149 -13.04 16.43 10.87
C ASN A 149 -12.20 15.35 10.15
N LEU A 150 -11.71 15.66 8.94
CA LEU A 150 -11.02 14.69 8.08
C LEU A 150 -9.68 14.19 8.68
N GLU A 151 -8.88 15.06 9.28
CA GLU A 151 -7.58 14.71 9.89
C GLU A 151 -7.76 13.76 11.09
N GLN A 152 -8.81 14.00 11.88
CA GLN A 152 -9.19 13.10 12.97
C GLN A 152 -9.70 11.76 12.42
N PHE A 153 -10.61 11.80 11.43
CA PHE A 153 -11.19 10.61 10.82
C PHE A 153 -10.15 9.66 10.22
N VAL A 154 -9.13 10.18 9.52
CA VAL A 154 -8.12 9.31 8.88
C VAL A 154 -7.18 8.62 9.88
N LEU A 155 -7.07 9.14 11.10
CA LEU A 155 -6.31 8.56 12.22
C LEU A 155 -7.15 7.63 13.10
N GLN A 156 -8.45 7.88 13.20
CA GLN A 156 -9.39 7.09 14.01
C GLN A 156 -9.51 5.64 13.49
N PRO A 157 -9.45 4.62 14.36
CA PRO A 157 -9.77 3.25 13.98
C PRO A 157 -11.19 3.15 13.40
N ALA A 158 -11.37 2.35 12.36
CA ALA A 158 -12.70 2.05 11.83
C ALA A 158 -13.60 1.48 12.94
N ASN A 159 -14.84 1.96 13.02
CA ASN A 159 -15.82 1.48 14.00
C ASN A 159 -16.04 -0.05 13.84
N LYS A 160 -16.21 -0.78 14.95
CA LYS A 160 -16.53 -2.23 14.88
C LYS A 160 -17.80 -2.48 14.07
N LYS A 161 -17.83 -3.59 13.34
CA LYS A 161 -18.90 -4.00 12.38
C LYS A 161 -19.08 -3.09 11.16
N MET A 162 -18.37 -1.96 11.05
CA MET A 162 -18.32 -1.15 9.83
C MET A 162 -17.27 -1.68 8.85
N HIS A 163 -17.51 -1.41 7.56
CA HIS A 163 -16.64 -1.74 6.45
C HIS A 163 -16.46 -0.49 5.58
N TYR A 164 -15.23 0.01 5.47
CA TYR A 164 -14.90 1.23 4.73
C TYR A 164 -14.33 0.87 3.36
N LYS A 165 -15.14 1.00 2.31
CA LYS A 165 -14.78 0.65 0.93
C LYS A 165 -14.15 1.84 0.22
N CYS A 166 -12.87 1.75 -0.15
CA CYS A 166 -12.14 2.87 -0.74
C CYS A 166 -11.53 2.52 -2.11
N ARG A 167 -11.12 3.58 -2.81
CA ARG A 167 -10.49 3.55 -4.13
C ARG A 167 -9.19 4.33 -4.08
N ILE A 168 -8.09 3.70 -4.47
CA ILE A 168 -6.81 4.36 -4.72
C ILE A 168 -6.68 4.60 -6.22
N THR A 169 -6.44 5.84 -6.61
CA THR A 169 -6.06 6.23 -7.98
C THR A 169 -4.63 6.74 -8.00
N ARG A 170 -3.82 6.24 -8.93
CA ARG A 170 -2.42 6.65 -9.12
C ARG A 170 -2.32 7.63 -10.29
N ASP A 171 -1.88 8.85 -10.03
CA ASP A 171 -1.50 9.78 -11.09
C ASP A 171 -0.02 9.65 -11.44
N ARG A 172 0.24 9.18 -12.67
CA ARG A 172 1.59 9.12 -13.26
C ARG A 172 2.01 10.39 -13.98
N LYS A 173 1.11 11.35 -14.21
CA LYS A 173 1.42 12.64 -14.86
C LYS A 173 2.12 13.61 -13.90
N GLY A 174 2.25 13.25 -12.63
CA GLY A 174 2.96 14.00 -11.60
C GLY A 174 4.48 14.09 -11.79
N MET A 175 5.16 14.44 -10.70
CA MET A 175 6.56 14.91 -10.67
C MET A 175 7.57 13.97 -11.36
N ASP A 176 8.58 14.59 -12.00
CA ASP A 176 9.66 13.94 -12.77
C ASP A 176 9.16 12.87 -13.75
N ARG A 177 8.34 13.28 -14.73
CA ARG A 177 7.94 12.43 -15.87
C ARG A 177 7.37 11.06 -15.45
N GLY A 178 6.73 10.99 -14.28
CA GLY A 178 6.11 9.78 -13.73
C GLY A 178 6.98 8.87 -12.87
N PHE A 179 8.21 9.25 -12.53
CA PHE A 179 9.04 8.47 -11.58
C PHE A 179 8.50 8.53 -10.13
N TYR A 180 7.83 9.62 -9.75
CA TYR A 180 7.28 9.83 -8.40
C TYR A 180 5.77 10.09 -8.49
N PRO A 181 4.96 9.07 -8.82
CA PRO A 181 3.52 9.22 -8.97
C PRO A 181 2.85 9.59 -7.64
N THR A 182 1.78 10.36 -7.74
CA THR A 182 0.91 10.70 -6.61
C THR A 182 -0.20 9.66 -6.51
N TYR A 183 -0.54 9.24 -5.30
CA TYR A 183 -1.63 8.32 -5.02
C TYR A 183 -2.72 9.08 -4.26
N PHE A 184 -3.98 8.92 -4.66
CA PHE A 184 -5.11 9.55 -4.01
C PHE A 184 -6.10 8.49 -3.53
N LEU A 185 -6.37 8.47 -2.22
CA LEU A 185 -7.38 7.65 -1.58
C LEU A 185 -8.71 8.39 -1.55
N HIS A 186 -9.77 7.72 -1.99
CA HIS A 186 -11.13 8.18 -1.87
C HIS A 186 -12.01 7.10 -1.24
N LEU A 187 -12.89 7.47 -0.31
CA LEU A 187 -13.98 6.63 0.15
C LEU A 187 -15.03 6.54 -0.95
N GLU A 188 -15.43 5.33 -1.34
CA GLU A 188 -16.49 5.13 -2.33
C GLU A 188 -17.86 5.34 -1.67
N ARG A 189 -18.81 5.87 -2.45
CA ARG A 189 -20.20 6.12 -2.05
C ARG A 189 -21.15 5.61 -3.13
N ASP A 190 -22.41 5.47 -2.75
CA ASP A 190 -23.50 5.17 -3.67
C ASP A 190 -23.52 6.11 -4.88
N TYR A 191 -24.06 5.60 -5.99
CA TYR A 191 -24.19 6.32 -7.26
C TYR A 191 -22.84 6.82 -7.82
N GLY A 192 -21.72 6.19 -7.44
CA GLY A 192 -20.39 6.48 -7.95
C GLY A 192 -19.74 7.74 -7.37
N LYS A 193 -20.36 8.35 -6.34
CA LYS A 193 -19.75 9.47 -5.59
C LYS A 193 -18.48 9.00 -4.89
N LYS A 194 -17.57 9.96 -4.63
CA LYS A 194 -16.28 9.72 -3.99
C LYS A 194 -15.97 10.87 -3.04
N ILE A 195 -15.51 10.54 -1.84
CA ILE A 195 -15.04 11.51 -0.85
C ILE A 195 -13.53 11.37 -0.76
N PHE A 196 -12.77 12.42 -1.05
CA PHE A 196 -11.32 12.40 -0.89
C PHE A 196 -10.94 12.22 0.59
N LEU A 197 -9.91 11.42 0.87
CA LEU A 197 -9.41 11.16 2.22
C LEU A 197 -7.94 11.55 2.39
N LEU A 198 -7.07 11.03 1.53
CA LEU A 198 -5.61 11.13 1.67
C LEU A 198 -4.93 11.20 0.30
N ALA A 199 -3.88 12.01 0.20
CA ALA A 199 -2.91 11.96 -0.88
C ALA A 199 -1.57 11.43 -0.34
N GLY A 200 -0.82 10.71 -1.17
CA GLY A 200 0.47 10.16 -0.80
C GLY A 200 1.45 10.16 -1.97
N ARG A 201 2.70 10.59 -1.73
CA ARG A 201 3.74 10.64 -2.78
C ARG A 201 5.12 10.30 -2.23
N LYS A 202 5.85 9.47 -2.97
CA LYS A 202 7.25 9.15 -2.68
C LYS A 202 8.12 10.41 -2.87
N ARG A 203 8.94 10.76 -1.88
CA ARG A 203 9.86 11.89 -1.95
C ARG A 203 11.01 11.61 -2.91
N LYS A 204 11.48 12.67 -3.54
CA LYS A 204 12.77 12.69 -4.25
C LYS A 204 13.93 12.67 -3.24
N ARG A 205 15.13 12.36 -3.71
CA ARG A 205 16.42 12.49 -2.98
C ARG A 205 16.52 11.76 -1.63
N SER A 206 15.58 10.87 -1.31
CA SER A 206 15.65 10.01 -0.12
C SER A 206 16.45 8.74 -0.45
N LYS A 207 17.41 8.35 0.41
CA LYS A 207 18.21 7.12 0.20
C LYS A 207 17.42 5.82 0.43
N THR A 208 16.32 5.89 1.18
CA THR A 208 15.32 4.81 1.29
C THR A 208 13.95 5.32 0.80
N SER A 209 12.99 4.43 0.61
CA SER A 209 11.65 4.83 0.18
C SER A 209 10.94 5.57 1.31
N ASN A 210 10.59 6.83 1.05
CA ASN A 210 9.95 7.72 2.01
C ASN A 210 8.75 8.36 1.31
N TYR A 211 7.53 8.10 1.78
CA TYR A 211 6.31 8.73 1.28
C TYR A 211 5.79 9.70 2.33
N LEU A 212 5.46 10.91 1.91
CA LEU A 212 4.64 11.84 2.70
C LEU A 212 3.16 11.57 2.38
N ILE A 213 2.31 11.67 3.39
CA ILE A 213 0.88 11.48 3.32
C ILE A 213 0.20 12.72 3.91
N SER A 214 -0.83 13.22 3.21
CA SER A 214 -1.49 14.50 3.48
C SER A 214 -3.00 14.40 3.35
N THR A 215 -3.75 15.20 4.12
CA THR A 215 -5.19 15.44 3.95
C THR A 215 -5.50 16.54 2.95
N ASP A 216 -4.49 17.14 2.30
CA ASP A 216 -4.62 18.04 1.16
C ASP A 216 -4.05 17.36 -0.11
N PRO A 217 -4.80 17.29 -1.23
CA PRO A 217 -4.32 16.68 -2.47
C PRO A 217 -3.31 17.54 -3.23
N THR A 218 -3.19 18.82 -2.89
CA THR A 218 -2.32 19.83 -3.51
C THR A 218 -1.02 20.03 -2.74
N ASP A 219 -1.06 19.98 -1.40
CA ASP A 219 0.14 20.05 -0.55
C ASP A 219 0.58 18.66 -0.06
N LEU A 220 1.78 18.28 -0.49
CA LEU A 220 2.50 17.06 -0.11
C LEU A 220 3.90 17.40 0.41
N SER A 221 4.05 18.55 1.06
CA SER A 221 5.23 18.96 1.80
C SER A 221 5.24 18.38 3.22
N ARG A 222 6.40 18.37 3.88
CA ARG A 222 6.52 17.91 5.28
C ARG A 222 6.14 18.99 6.30
N GLY A 223 6.25 20.27 5.92
CA GLY A 223 5.90 21.41 6.76
C GLY A 223 4.49 21.96 6.52
N GLY A 224 3.72 21.36 5.62
CA GLY A 224 2.34 21.72 5.33
C GLY A 224 1.40 21.36 6.49
N GLU A 225 0.39 22.18 6.72
CA GLU A 225 -0.57 21.99 7.83
C GLU A 225 -1.34 20.66 7.70
N ALA A 226 -1.60 20.22 6.47
CA ALA A 226 -2.30 18.97 6.17
C ALA A 226 -1.41 17.70 6.22
N PHE A 227 -0.12 17.83 6.57
CA PHE A 227 0.77 16.67 6.70
C PHE A 227 0.35 15.79 7.90
N ILE A 228 -0.13 14.58 7.60
CA ILE A 228 -0.76 13.69 8.60
C ILE A 228 0.06 12.42 8.90
N GLY A 229 1.01 12.05 8.04
CA GLY A 229 1.86 10.88 8.30
C GLY A 229 2.89 10.54 7.23
N LYS A 230 3.74 9.57 7.56
CA LYS A 230 4.90 9.18 6.74
C LYS A 230 5.07 7.66 6.70
N LEU A 231 5.31 7.11 5.51
CA LEU A 231 5.77 5.73 5.33
C LEU A 231 7.26 5.73 4.98
N ARG A 232 8.09 5.04 5.76
CA ARG A 232 9.54 4.92 5.52
C ARG A 232 9.97 3.46 5.41
N SER A 233 10.79 3.11 4.42
CA SER A 233 11.38 1.78 4.29
C SER A 233 12.78 1.68 4.89
N ASN A 234 13.18 0.44 5.19
CA ASN A 234 14.59 0.07 5.28
C ASN A 234 15.28 0.13 3.89
N LEU A 235 16.60 -0.05 3.85
CA LEU A 235 17.40 0.05 2.62
C LEU A 235 17.01 -0.98 1.53
N LEU A 236 16.53 -2.17 1.93
CA LEU A 236 16.17 -3.25 1.01
C LEU A 236 14.73 -3.16 0.44
N GLY A 237 13.89 -2.27 1.00
CA GLY A 237 12.46 -2.22 0.69
C GLY A 237 11.68 -3.43 1.22
N THR A 238 12.18 -4.10 2.26
CA THR A 238 11.60 -5.32 2.85
C THR A 238 10.88 -5.07 4.16
N GLN A 239 11.25 -4.00 4.88
CA GLN A 239 10.60 -3.56 6.11
C GLN A 239 10.19 -2.10 5.95
N PHE A 240 8.99 -1.76 6.41
CA PHE A 240 8.46 -0.40 6.39
C PHE A 240 7.86 -0.05 7.74
N THR A 241 7.97 1.21 8.13
CA THR A 241 7.31 1.77 9.32
C THR A 241 6.44 2.95 8.91
N ILE A 242 5.27 3.06 9.54
CA ILE A 242 4.23 4.05 9.31
C ILE A 242 4.16 4.93 10.55
N TYR A 243 4.33 6.23 10.35
CA TYR A 243 4.37 7.24 11.39
C TYR A 243 3.23 8.24 11.22
N ASP A 244 2.82 8.86 12.33
CA ASP A 244 2.03 10.09 12.32
C ASP A 244 2.89 11.33 11.94
N SER A 245 2.33 12.52 12.12
CA SER A 245 2.98 13.80 11.88
C SER A 245 3.91 14.28 13.03
N GLY A 246 4.04 13.52 14.11
CA GLY A 246 4.77 13.93 15.32
C GLY A 246 6.30 14.01 15.17
N TYR A 247 6.95 14.50 16.21
CA TYR A 247 8.41 14.65 16.28
C TYR A 247 9.14 13.40 16.81
N SER A 248 10.29 13.07 16.22
CA SER A 248 11.04 11.83 16.48
C SER A 248 11.90 11.89 17.74
N GLN A 249 11.48 11.28 18.84
CA GLN A 249 12.25 11.26 20.10
C GLN A 249 13.58 10.50 20.00
N LEU A 250 13.75 9.63 19.01
CA LEU A 250 15.02 8.95 18.68
C LEU A 250 16.14 9.91 18.19
N LYS A 251 15.89 11.20 18.03
CA LYS A 251 16.88 12.21 17.63
C LYS A 251 16.95 13.32 18.68
N ASP A 252 18.16 13.61 19.16
CA ASP A 252 18.46 14.69 20.11
C ASP A 252 18.50 16.09 19.42
N ASP A 253 17.55 16.38 18.52
CA ASP A 253 17.47 17.69 17.85
C ASP A 253 16.54 18.65 18.61
N LYS A 254 17.15 19.31 19.60
CA LYS A 254 16.55 20.26 20.58
C LYS A 254 15.90 21.50 19.95
N ARG A 255 15.88 21.59 18.61
CA ARG A 255 15.26 22.67 17.84
C ARG A 255 13.76 22.49 17.63
N GLU A 256 13.27 21.25 17.48
CA GLU A 256 11.85 20.96 17.20
C GLU A 256 11.02 20.55 18.43
N GLU A 257 11.66 20.24 19.57
CA GLU A 257 11.01 19.76 20.81
C GLU A 257 9.87 20.64 21.35
N ARG A 258 9.81 21.93 20.97
CA ARG A 258 8.96 22.93 21.64
C ARG A 258 7.55 23.11 21.06
N ARG A 259 7.17 22.40 20.00
CA ARG A 259 5.88 22.67 19.29
C ARG A 259 5.06 21.45 18.86
N SER A 260 5.62 20.24 18.84
CA SER A 260 4.93 19.06 18.30
C SER A 260 4.90 17.91 19.30
N HIS A 261 3.83 17.11 19.27
CA HIS A 261 3.73 15.91 20.08
C HIS A 261 4.78 14.85 19.67
N PRO A 262 5.12 13.89 20.55
CA PRO A 262 5.93 12.74 20.19
C PRO A 262 5.33 11.99 19.00
N ARG A 263 6.20 11.48 18.13
CA ARG A 263 5.83 10.67 16.96
C ARG A 263 5.37 9.29 17.38
N GLN A 264 4.20 8.89 16.93
CA GLN A 264 3.70 7.53 17.07
C GLN A 264 4.15 6.63 15.90
N GLU A 265 4.47 5.37 16.21
CA GLU A 265 4.51 4.30 15.21
C GLU A 265 3.12 3.67 15.08
N LEU A 266 2.44 3.94 13.97
CA LEU A 266 1.04 3.53 13.73
C LEU A 266 0.93 2.11 13.18
N ALA A 267 1.95 1.65 12.45
CA ALA A 267 2.05 0.30 11.91
C ALA A 267 3.47 0.03 11.38
N ALA A 268 3.84 -1.26 11.28
CA ALA A 268 5.00 -1.71 10.54
C ALA A 268 4.60 -2.84 9.58
N VAL A 269 5.29 -2.96 8.44
CA VAL A 269 5.05 -3.98 7.42
C VAL A 269 6.36 -4.69 7.10
N VAL A 270 6.36 -6.01 7.22
CA VAL A 270 7.51 -6.89 6.94
C VAL A 270 7.17 -7.81 5.78
N TYR A 271 7.99 -7.80 4.74
CA TYR A 271 7.92 -8.71 3.60
C TYR A 271 9.05 -9.74 3.71
N GLU A 272 8.70 -11.03 3.71
CA GLU A 272 9.70 -12.11 3.75
C GLU A 272 10.51 -12.12 2.44
N THR A 273 11.84 -12.25 2.56
CA THR A 273 12.76 -12.28 1.41
C THR A 273 12.89 -13.70 0.85
N ASN A 274 12.68 -13.86 -0.45
CA ASN A 274 12.70 -15.17 -1.11
C ASN A 274 14.15 -15.59 -1.49
N VAL A 275 15.07 -15.57 -0.52
CA VAL A 275 16.53 -15.74 -0.75
C VAL A 275 16.89 -17.09 -1.38
N LEU A 276 16.05 -18.12 -1.19
CA LEU A 276 16.30 -19.50 -1.64
C LEU A 276 15.47 -19.93 -2.87
N GLY A 277 14.78 -18.99 -3.54
CA GLY A 277 14.02 -19.29 -4.76
C GLY A 277 12.78 -20.18 -4.54
N PHE A 278 12.33 -20.36 -3.30
CA PHE A 278 11.08 -21.05 -2.98
C PHE A 278 9.90 -20.31 -3.63
N LYS A 279 9.26 -20.98 -4.60
CA LYS A 279 8.14 -20.42 -5.36
C LYS A 279 6.84 -20.54 -4.56
N GLY A 280 6.60 -19.59 -3.67
CA GLY A 280 5.35 -19.41 -2.95
C GLY A 280 4.82 -17.97 -3.03
N PRO A 281 3.55 -17.73 -2.66
CA PRO A 281 3.05 -16.38 -2.41
C PRO A 281 3.94 -15.65 -1.40
N ARG A 282 4.25 -14.37 -1.64
CA ARG A 282 5.05 -13.57 -0.71
C ARG A 282 4.32 -13.47 0.63
N LYS A 283 5.00 -13.82 1.72
CA LYS A 283 4.50 -13.56 3.06
C LYS A 283 4.70 -12.10 3.42
N MET A 284 3.69 -11.53 4.03
CA MET A 284 3.60 -10.15 4.49
C MET A 284 2.99 -10.16 5.89
N THR A 285 3.77 -9.71 6.86
CA THR A 285 3.32 -9.46 8.24
C THR A 285 3.08 -7.98 8.41
N VAL A 286 1.97 -7.62 9.06
CA VAL A 286 1.64 -6.25 9.46
C VAL A 286 1.54 -6.23 10.98
N ILE A 287 2.36 -5.41 11.62
CA ILE A 287 2.36 -5.19 13.06
C ILE A 287 1.69 -3.85 13.31
N ILE A 288 0.71 -3.81 14.21
CA ILE A 288 0.06 -2.56 14.64
C ILE A 288 0.02 -2.48 16.17
N PRO A 289 -0.08 -1.27 16.75
CA PRO A 289 -0.39 -1.14 18.17
C PRO A 289 -1.74 -1.78 18.51
N GLY A 290 -1.82 -2.33 19.71
CA GLY A 290 -3.02 -2.95 20.27
C GLY A 290 -4.14 -1.94 20.53
N MET A 291 -5.26 -2.47 21.00
CA MET A 291 -6.46 -1.69 21.31
C MET A 291 -6.79 -1.80 22.79
N THR A 292 -7.09 -0.65 23.39
CA THR A 292 -7.66 -0.53 24.74
C THR A 292 -9.10 -1.07 24.79
N PRO A 293 -9.67 -1.35 25.97
CA PRO A 293 -11.07 -1.72 26.12
C PRO A 293 -12.04 -0.69 25.50
N ASP A 294 -11.67 0.59 25.51
CA ASP A 294 -12.44 1.71 24.94
C ASP A 294 -12.27 1.85 23.41
N GLU A 295 -11.76 0.82 22.73
CA GLU A 295 -11.56 0.74 21.28
C GLU A 295 -10.57 1.78 20.71
N ARG A 296 -9.76 2.40 21.59
CA ARG A 296 -8.68 3.32 21.22
C ARG A 296 -7.36 2.58 21.04
N ARG A 297 -6.56 3.02 20.08
CA ARG A 297 -5.19 2.58 19.85
C ARG A 297 -4.32 2.82 21.09
N VAL A 298 -3.49 1.85 21.47
CA VAL A 298 -2.40 2.06 22.43
C VAL A 298 -1.31 2.89 21.76
N GLU A 299 -0.95 4.02 22.35
CA GLU A 299 0.08 4.91 21.80
C GLU A 299 1.47 4.31 21.96
N ILE A 300 2.24 4.25 20.87
CA ILE A 300 3.63 3.76 20.87
C ILE A 300 4.51 4.86 20.30
N CYS A 301 5.22 5.56 21.18
CA CYS A 301 6.16 6.63 20.87
C CYS A 301 7.59 6.19 21.25
N PRO A 302 8.37 5.57 20.35
CA PRO A 302 9.68 5.02 20.71
C PRO A 302 10.69 6.10 21.12
N ARG A 303 11.30 5.91 22.29
CA ARG A 303 12.40 6.73 22.83
C ARG A 303 13.77 6.11 22.57
N ASP A 304 13.82 4.80 22.36
CA ASP A 304 14.98 4.05 21.91
C ASP A 304 14.61 3.04 20.81
N GLU A 305 15.61 2.44 20.16
CA GLU A 305 15.40 1.52 19.04
C GLU A 305 14.62 0.25 19.44
N SER A 306 14.78 -0.23 20.68
CA SER A 306 14.11 -1.44 21.18
C SER A 306 12.61 -1.24 21.42
N GLU A 307 12.16 0.00 21.56
CA GLU A 307 10.75 0.36 21.69
C GLU A 307 9.98 0.40 20.36
N THR A 308 10.66 0.34 19.21
CA THR A 308 10.01 0.36 17.89
C THR A 308 9.17 -0.90 17.64
N LEU A 309 8.12 -0.78 16.82
CA LEU A 309 7.25 -1.91 16.44
C LEU A 309 8.04 -3.08 15.85
N LEU A 310 9.08 -2.78 15.05
CA LEU A 310 9.91 -3.78 14.39
C LEU A 310 10.82 -4.52 15.38
N GLU A 311 11.49 -3.82 16.30
CA GLU A 311 12.36 -4.49 17.28
C GLU A 311 11.57 -5.25 18.34
N ARG A 312 10.44 -4.70 18.83
CA ARG A 312 9.53 -5.43 19.73
C ARG A 312 9.04 -6.74 19.11
N TRP A 313 8.60 -6.71 17.85
CA TRP A 313 8.16 -7.90 17.12
C TRP A 313 9.30 -8.93 16.88
N LYS A 314 10.51 -8.47 16.53
CA LYS A 314 11.70 -9.34 16.40
C LYS A 314 12.07 -10.00 17.72
N ALA A 315 12.03 -9.25 18.82
CA ALA A 315 12.26 -9.73 20.18
C ALA A 315 11.11 -10.58 20.74
N LYS A 316 10.01 -10.73 20.00
CA LYS A 316 8.76 -11.40 20.43
C LYS A 316 8.12 -10.80 21.68
N ASN A 317 8.40 -9.53 21.95
CA ASN A 317 7.64 -8.72 22.88
C ASN A 317 6.36 -8.22 22.18
N MET A 318 5.29 -8.99 22.33
CA MET A 318 3.99 -8.71 21.70
C MET A 318 3.02 -7.95 22.61
N ASP A 319 3.48 -7.45 23.76
CA ASP A 319 2.66 -6.72 24.71
C ASP A 319 2.11 -5.43 24.08
N ASN A 320 0.78 -5.32 24.06
CA ASN A 320 0.05 -4.25 23.37
C ASN A 320 0.36 -4.14 21.87
N LEU A 321 0.66 -5.25 21.20
CA LEU A 321 0.78 -5.34 19.73
C LEU A 321 -0.27 -6.31 19.17
N ILE A 322 -0.65 -6.11 17.90
CA ILE A 322 -1.43 -7.06 17.11
C ILE A 322 -0.59 -7.43 15.88
N GLU A 323 -0.36 -8.73 15.68
CA GLU A 323 0.28 -9.28 14.49
C GLU A 323 -0.79 -9.76 13.50
N LEU A 324 -0.72 -9.28 12.27
CA LEU A 324 -1.60 -9.64 11.17
C LEU A 324 -0.77 -10.18 10.01
N HIS A 325 -1.37 -11.04 9.20
CA HIS A 325 -0.69 -11.65 8.04
C HIS A 325 -1.54 -11.55 6.79
N ASN A 326 -0.90 -11.67 5.62
CA ASN A 326 -1.67 -11.86 4.39
C ASN A 326 -2.40 -13.21 4.41
N LYS A 327 -3.68 -13.25 4.05
CA LYS A 327 -4.45 -14.49 3.91
C LYS A 327 -3.78 -15.36 2.83
N THR A 328 -3.49 -16.61 3.17
CA THR A 328 -2.96 -17.61 2.22
C THR A 328 -4.00 -17.86 1.13
N PRO A 329 -3.65 -17.76 -0.16
CA PRO A 329 -4.60 -18.04 -1.24
C PRO A 329 -4.95 -19.53 -1.28
N VAL A 330 -6.20 -19.83 -1.64
CA VAL A 330 -6.71 -21.20 -1.73
C VAL A 330 -6.52 -21.70 -3.16
N TRP A 331 -6.16 -22.98 -3.31
CA TRP A 331 -6.12 -23.61 -4.62
C TRP A 331 -7.53 -23.77 -5.19
N ASN A 332 -7.75 -23.33 -6.42
CA ASN A 332 -9.00 -23.50 -7.15
C ASN A 332 -8.77 -24.40 -8.37
N ASP A 333 -9.44 -25.56 -8.39
CA ASP A 333 -9.27 -26.56 -9.44
C ASP A 333 -9.80 -26.12 -10.81
N ASP A 334 -10.86 -25.31 -10.86
CA ASP A 334 -11.46 -24.86 -12.13
C ASP A 334 -10.50 -23.95 -12.93
N THR A 335 -9.76 -23.08 -12.22
CA THR A 335 -8.77 -22.17 -12.80
C THR A 335 -7.35 -22.72 -12.77
N GLN A 336 -7.13 -23.86 -12.12
CA GLN A 336 -5.81 -24.45 -11.84
C GLN A 336 -4.82 -23.42 -11.24
N SER A 337 -5.32 -22.59 -10.30
CA SER A 337 -4.56 -21.45 -9.77
C SER A 337 -4.83 -21.20 -8.28
N TYR A 338 -3.92 -20.48 -7.63
CA TYR A 338 -4.12 -19.97 -6.27
C TYR A 338 -4.90 -18.65 -6.33
N VAL A 339 -6.05 -18.62 -5.64
CA VAL A 339 -7.00 -17.49 -5.68
C VAL A 339 -7.32 -16.97 -4.29
N LEU A 340 -7.73 -15.70 -4.23
CA LEU A 340 -8.44 -15.12 -3.09
C LEU A 340 -9.80 -14.63 -3.58
N ASN A 341 -10.84 -14.79 -2.76
CA ASN A 341 -12.17 -14.29 -3.05
C ASN A 341 -12.27 -12.83 -2.62
N PHE A 342 -12.28 -11.92 -3.59
CA PHE A 342 -12.40 -10.49 -3.36
C PHE A 342 -13.86 -9.97 -3.46
N HIS A 343 -14.85 -10.86 -3.55
CA HIS A 343 -16.28 -10.52 -3.67
C HIS A 343 -16.56 -9.50 -4.81
N GLY A 344 -15.85 -9.64 -5.94
CA GLY A 344 -15.94 -8.74 -7.09
C GLY A 344 -15.29 -7.35 -6.92
N ARG A 345 -14.70 -7.03 -5.75
CA ARG A 345 -13.98 -5.76 -5.52
C ARG A 345 -12.72 -5.66 -6.39
N VAL A 346 -12.02 -6.77 -6.58
CA VAL A 346 -10.78 -6.86 -7.36
C VAL A 346 -11.05 -7.64 -8.64
N THR A 347 -10.65 -7.09 -9.79
CA THR A 347 -11.01 -7.62 -11.12
C THR A 347 -9.81 -7.89 -12.03
N GLN A 348 -8.60 -7.46 -11.66
CA GLN A 348 -7.37 -7.75 -12.39
C GLN A 348 -6.40 -8.56 -11.53
N ALA A 349 -5.87 -9.65 -12.06
CA ALA A 349 -4.84 -10.46 -11.40
C ALA A 349 -3.55 -9.63 -11.18
N SER A 350 -2.96 -9.75 -9.99
CA SER A 350 -1.70 -9.09 -9.65
C SER A 350 -1.04 -9.73 -8.43
N VAL A 351 0.30 -9.79 -8.41
CA VAL A 351 1.08 -10.13 -7.21
C VAL A 351 0.92 -9.09 -6.08
N LYS A 352 0.25 -7.97 -6.34
CA LYS A 352 -0.10 -6.93 -5.37
C LYS A 352 -1.50 -7.08 -4.79
N ASN A 353 -2.29 -8.06 -5.21
CA ASN A 353 -3.60 -8.33 -4.63
C ASN A 353 -3.43 -9.13 -3.33
N PHE A 354 -3.97 -8.64 -2.22
CA PHE A 354 -3.90 -9.31 -0.92
C PHE A 354 -5.10 -9.00 -0.03
N GLN A 355 -5.33 -9.90 0.92
CA GLN A 355 -6.20 -9.70 2.09
C GLN A 355 -5.31 -9.81 3.33
N VAL A 356 -5.55 -9.00 4.36
CA VAL A 356 -4.87 -9.04 5.66
C VAL A 356 -5.85 -9.55 6.71
N VAL A 357 -5.42 -10.51 7.52
CA VAL A 357 -6.23 -11.21 8.53
C VAL A 357 -5.44 -11.40 9.82
N HIS A 358 -6.14 -11.69 10.92
CA HIS A 358 -5.52 -12.18 12.15
C HIS A 358 -5.47 -13.71 12.13
N GLU A 359 -4.47 -14.35 12.74
CA GLU A 359 -4.33 -15.81 12.69
C GLU A 359 -5.51 -16.55 13.37
N THR A 360 -6.07 -15.98 14.44
CA THR A 360 -7.21 -16.58 15.16
C THR A 360 -8.55 -16.42 14.45
N ASP A 361 -8.66 -15.53 13.47
CA ASP A 361 -9.87 -15.30 12.67
C ASP A 361 -9.48 -14.91 11.25
N VAL A 362 -9.27 -15.95 10.43
CA VAL A 362 -8.87 -15.80 9.03
C VAL A 362 -10.01 -15.37 8.12
N ASP A 363 -11.27 -15.38 8.58
CA ASP A 363 -12.43 -14.98 7.78
C ASP A 363 -12.79 -13.51 8.01
N TYR A 364 -12.41 -12.95 9.15
CA TYR A 364 -12.37 -11.50 9.36
C TYR A 364 -11.23 -10.83 8.58
N VAL A 365 -11.51 -10.44 7.34
CA VAL A 365 -10.60 -9.66 6.48
C VAL A 365 -10.50 -8.22 6.99
N VAL A 366 -9.45 -7.93 7.77
CA VAL A 366 -9.14 -6.62 8.36
C VAL A 366 -8.89 -5.56 7.28
N MET A 367 -8.19 -5.95 6.21
CA MET A 367 -7.89 -5.11 5.05
C MET A 367 -7.93 -5.94 3.77
N GLN A 368 -8.46 -5.37 2.71
CA GLN A 368 -8.45 -5.95 1.37
C GLN A 368 -7.90 -4.94 0.37
N PHE A 369 -6.96 -5.36 -0.46
CA PHE A 369 -6.38 -4.51 -1.50
C PHE A 369 -6.17 -5.27 -2.80
N GLY A 370 -6.45 -4.61 -3.94
CA GLY A 370 -6.12 -5.18 -5.24
C GLY A 370 -6.47 -4.32 -6.43
N ARG A 371 -6.02 -4.77 -7.60
CA ARG A 371 -6.06 -4.04 -8.86
C ARG A 371 -7.38 -4.21 -9.62
N VAL A 372 -7.88 -3.11 -10.19
CA VAL A 372 -9.11 -3.07 -11.01
C VAL A 372 -8.93 -2.37 -12.36
N ALA A 373 -7.96 -1.46 -12.48
CA ALA A 373 -7.47 -0.94 -13.76
C ALA A 373 -5.94 -0.78 -13.70
N GLU A 374 -5.31 -0.12 -14.68
CA GLU A 374 -3.86 0.09 -14.65
C GLU A 374 -3.39 0.95 -13.47
N ASP A 375 -4.09 2.05 -13.23
CA ASP A 375 -3.77 3.06 -12.23
C ASP A 375 -4.87 3.20 -11.18
N VAL A 376 -5.66 2.13 -11.00
CA VAL A 376 -6.81 2.12 -10.11
C VAL A 376 -6.90 0.82 -9.34
N PHE A 377 -7.05 0.93 -8.02
CA PHE A 377 -7.02 -0.16 -7.04
C PHE A 377 -8.15 0.03 -6.04
N THR A 378 -8.80 -1.04 -5.60
CA THR A 378 -9.68 -1.01 -4.42
C THR A 378 -8.85 -1.21 -3.16
N MET A 379 -9.23 -0.52 -2.08
CA MET A 379 -8.65 -0.65 -0.76
C MET A 379 -9.79 -0.59 0.25
N ASP A 380 -10.13 -1.72 0.86
CA ASP A 380 -11.21 -1.80 1.84
C ASP A 380 -10.59 -2.10 3.21
N TYR A 381 -11.10 -1.50 4.29
CA TYR A 381 -10.57 -1.69 5.64
C TYR A 381 -11.65 -1.69 6.73
N ARG A 382 -11.29 -2.28 7.87
CA ARG A 382 -12.15 -2.49 9.05
C ARG A 382 -11.35 -2.28 10.33
N PHE A 383 -12.03 -2.26 11.49
CA PHE A 383 -11.39 -2.33 12.80
C PHE A 383 -10.38 -3.50 12.83
N PRO A 384 -9.17 -3.38 13.38
CA PRO A 384 -8.61 -2.25 14.14
C PRO A 384 -7.92 -1.14 13.31
N LEU A 385 -7.95 -1.17 11.97
CA LEU A 385 -7.21 -0.19 11.16
C LEU A 385 -7.93 1.17 11.02
N CYS A 386 -7.14 2.24 10.91
CA CYS A 386 -7.58 3.53 10.39
C CYS A 386 -7.23 3.71 8.90
N ALA A 387 -7.78 4.75 8.26
CA ALA A 387 -7.53 5.04 6.85
C ALA A 387 -6.04 5.28 6.55
N LEU A 388 -5.31 5.98 7.43
CA LEU A 388 -3.88 6.26 7.26
C LEU A 388 -3.04 4.98 7.27
N GLN A 389 -3.30 4.05 8.21
CA GLN A 389 -2.63 2.75 8.24
C GLN A 389 -2.92 1.96 6.96
N ALA A 390 -4.19 1.79 6.61
CA ALA A 390 -4.58 1.00 5.44
C ALA A 390 -3.97 1.57 4.14
N PHE A 391 -3.97 2.90 4.00
CA PHE A 391 -3.36 3.56 2.85
C PHE A 391 -1.85 3.37 2.80
N ALA A 392 -1.15 3.54 3.92
CA ALA A 392 0.30 3.38 3.98
C ALA A 392 0.73 1.91 3.78
N ILE A 393 -0.06 0.93 4.26
CA ILE A 393 0.12 -0.51 3.97
C ILE A 393 -0.06 -0.77 2.46
N ALA A 394 -1.06 -0.16 1.81
CA ALA A 394 -1.22 -0.25 0.36
C ALA A 394 -0.03 0.40 -0.39
N LEU A 395 0.47 1.55 0.08
CA LEU A 395 1.63 2.24 -0.49
C LEU A 395 2.91 1.38 -0.44
N SER A 396 3.17 0.66 0.66
CA SER A 396 4.33 -0.24 0.75
C SER A 396 4.25 -1.39 -0.26
N SER A 397 3.06 -1.76 -0.74
CA SER A 397 2.90 -2.76 -1.80
C SER A 397 3.30 -2.28 -3.21
N PHE A 398 3.22 -0.97 -3.47
CA PHE A 398 3.57 -0.42 -4.77
C PHE A 398 5.08 -0.40 -5.02
N ASP A 399 5.86 -0.22 -3.96
CA ASP A 399 7.30 -0.05 -3.99
C ASP A 399 8.06 -1.32 -4.41
N SER A 400 9.10 -1.14 -5.22
CA SER A 400 10.00 -2.19 -5.72
C SER A 400 10.84 -2.78 -4.59
N LYS A 401 10.91 -4.11 -4.51
CA LYS A 401 11.57 -4.84 -3.41
C LYS A 401 12.75 -5.60 -3.97
N LEU A 402 13.96 -5.12 -3.70
CA LEU A 402 15.20 -5.63 -4.31
C LEU A 402 15.49 -7.11 -4.02
N ALA A 403 14.83 -7.70 -3.01
CA ALA A 403 15.05 -9.07 -2.54
C ALA A 403 13.76 -9.94 -2.51
N CYS A 404 12.68 -9.53 -3.20
CA CYS A 404 11.42 -10.27 -3.19
C CYS A 404 10.88 -10.65 -4.58
N GLU A 405 11.56 -10.29 -5.68
CA GLU A 405 11.04 -10.47 -7.05
C GLU A 405 10.62 -11.92 -7.39
#